data_AF-A0A2S2PI62-F1
#
_entry.id   AF-A0A2S2PI62-F1
#
_cell.length_a   1.000
_cell.length_b   1.000
_cell.length_c   1.000
_cell.angle_alpha   90.00
_cell.angle_beta   90.00
_cell.angle_gamma   90.00
#
_symmetry.space_group_name_H-M   'P 1'
#
loop_
_entity.id
_entity.type
_entity.pdbx_description
1 polymer ?
#
loop_
_entity_poly.entity_id
_entity_poly.type
_entity_poly.pdbx_seq_one_letter_code
_entity_poly.pdbx_strand_id
1 'polypeptide(L)'
;AKSFVMKVKGHTGFSSCTRCFQSGEFLQNRTCFPYSEIPCKKRDHNGYLNMIQTNHHLHGGVTSNLIELSNFDIVQSFPLDYMHLVMLGVMRKLLNLWLS
;
A
#
# COMPACT_ATOMS: atom_id res chain seq x y z
N ALA A 1 4.92 -10.11 3.61
CA ALA A 1 6.36 -9.86 3.81
C ALA A 1 6.74 -8.38 3.65
N LYS A 2 6.51 -7.72 2.50
CA LYS A 2 6.90 -6.31 2.24
C LYS A 2 6.54 -5.32 3.35
N SER A 3 5.29 -5.33 3.82
CA SER A 3 4.81 -4.40 4.86
C SER A 3 5.55 -4.53 6.19
N PHE A 4 6.01 -5.73 6.53
CA PHE A 4 6.79 -5.98 7.75
C PHE A 4 8.16 -5.30 7.67
N VAL A 5 8.86 -5.48 6.55
CA VAL A 5 10.18 -4.86 6.33
C VAL A 5 10.07 -3.34 6.29
N MET A 6 9.06 -2.81 5.60
CA MET A 6 8.81 -1.37 5.50
C MET A 6 8.19 -0.76 6.77
N LYS A 7 7.83 -1.55 7.79
CA LYS A 7 7.13 -1.10 9.01
C LYS A 7 5.84 -0.30 8.72
N VAL A 8 5.02 -0.78 7.78
CA VAL A 8 3.74 -0.17 7.39
C VAL A 8 2.59 -1.16 7.52
N LYS A 9 1.35 -0.68 7.45
CA LYS A 9 0.16 -1.53 7.43
C LYS A 9 0.20 -2.56 6.30
N GLY A 10 -0.23 -3.78 6.62
CA GLY A 10 -0.35 -4.87 5.66
C GLY A 10 -1.44 -4.63 4.63
N HIS A 11 -1.44 -5.45 3.56
CA HIS A 11 -2.32 -5.33 2.39
C HIS A 11 -3.83 -5.34 2.67
N THR A 12 -4.27 -5.77 3.85
CA THR A 12 -5.68 -5.77 4.28
C THR A 12 -6.11 -4.47 4.97
N GLY A 13 -5.17 -3.61 5.36
CA GLY A 13 -5.46 -2.38 6.07
C GLY A 13 -5.99 -1.25 5.17
N PHE A 14 -6.75 -0.32 5.77
CA PHE A 14 -7.33 0.82 5.05
C PHE A 14 -6.26 1.75 4.45
N SER A 15 -5.17 2.04 5.15
CA SER A 15 -4.07 2.87 4.63
C SER A 15 -2.88 2.01 4.18
N SER A 16 -3.12 0.96 3.41
CA SER A 16 -2.09 -0.04 3.06
C SER A 16 -1.35 0.23 1.75
N CYS A 17 -1.84 1.14 0.90
CA CYS A 17 -1.18 1.45 -0.36
C CYS A 17 0.22 2.01 -0.10
N THR A 18 1.24 1.41 -0.71
CA THR A 18 2.65 1.83 -0.59
C THR A 18 3.05 2.92 -1.58
N ARG A 19 2.13 3.34 -2.47
CA ARG A 19 2.41 4.31 -3.54
C ARG A 19 1.59 5.61 -3.45
N CYS A 20 0.45 5.61 -2.77
CA CYS A 20 -0.39 6.78 -2.61
C CYS A 20 -1.05 6.82 -1.22
N PHE A 21 -1.67 7.96 -0.91
CA PHE A 21 -2.32 8.24 0.37
C PHE A 21 -3.76 7.69 0.46
N GLN A 22 -4.23 6.96 -0.56
CA GLN A 22 -5.61 6.51 -0.66
C GLN A 22 -5.98 5.68 0.56
N SER A 23 -7.10 6.04 1.19
CA SER A 23 -7.72 5.21 2.20
C SER A 23 -8.69 4.24 1.54
N GLY A 24 -8.67 3.00 1.99
CA GLY A 24 -9.65 2.00 1.61
C GLY A 24 -10.97 2.21 2.37
N GLU A 25 -11.99 1.55 1.87
CA GLU A 25 -13.34 1.48 2.40
C GLU A 25 -13.72 0.02 2.67
N PHE A 26 -14.57 -0.21 3.66
CA PHE A 26 -15.07 -1.56 3.95
C PHE A 26 -16.41 -1.76 3.24
N LEU A 27 -16.43 -2.61 2.22
CA LEU A 27 -17.61 -2.88 1.38
C LEU A 27 -17.77 -4.39 1.23
N GLN A 28 -18.98 -4.93 1.45
CA GLN A 28 -19.27 -6.36 1.25
C GLN A 28 -18.26 -7.29 1.96
N ASN A 29 -17.96 -7.02 3.23
CA ASN A 29 -17.02 -7.80 4.05
C ASN A 29 -15.57 -7.85 3.52
N ARG A 30 -15.15 -6.84 2.75
CA ARG A 30 -13.78 -6.71 2.24
C ARG A 30 -13.32 -5.25 2.24
N THR A 31 -12.02 -5.03 2.43
CA THR A 31 -11.40 -3.73 2.21
C THR A 31 -11.21 -3.51 0.71
N CYS A 32 -11.75 -2.42 0.19
CA CYS A 32 -11.67 -2.00 -1.21
C CYS A 32 -11.03 -0.62 -1.32
N PHE A 33 -10.47 -0.31 -2.49
CA PHE A 33 -9.96 1.01 -2.82
C PHE A 33 -10.71 1.50 -4.06
N PRO A 34 -11.87 2.15 -3.88
CA PRO A 34 -12.69 2.60 -5.00
C PRO A 34 -11.92 3.56 -5.90
N TYR A 35 -12.27 3.54 -7.19
CA TYR A 35 -11.75 4.51 -8.13
C TYR A 35 -12.27 5.91 -7.76
N SER A 36 -11.39 6.91 -7.91
CA SER A 36 -11.74 8.32 -7.77
C SER A 36 -11.21 9.06 -8.99
N GLU A 37 -12.03 9.97 -9.53
CA GLU A 37 -11.61 10.86 -10.63
C GLU A 37 -10.48 11.81 -10.19
N ILE A 38 -10.45 12.17 -8.90
CA ILE A 38 -9.41 13.01 -8.34
C ILE A 38 -8.23 12.10 -7.98
N PRO A 39 -7.06 12.28 -8.62
CA PRO A 39 -5.91 11.43 -8.35
C PRO A 39 -5.43 11.64 -6.91
N CYS A 40 -5.23 10.54 -6.21
CA CYS A 40 -4.68 10.58 -4.86
C CYS A 40 -3.21 11.06 -4.89
N LYS A 41 -2.82 11.83 -3.87
CA LYS A 41 -1.43 12.23 -3.65
C LYS A 41 -0.52 10.99 -3.63
N LYS A 42 0.58 11.03 -4.38
CA LYS A 42 1.61 9.99 -4.36
C LYS A 42 2.45 10.07 -3.08
N ARG A 43 2.93 8.92 -2.61
CA ARG A 43 3.93 8.85 -1.54
C ARG A 43 5.30 9.16 -2.08
N ASP A 44 6.10 9.78 -1.24
CA ASP A 44 7.51 10.03 -1.45
C ASP A 44 8.31 9.59 -0.21
N HIS A 45 9.63 9.54 -0.36
CA HIS A 45 10.54 9.16 0.71
C HIS A 45 10.37 10.03 1.95
N ASN A 46 10.39 11.36 1.77
CA ASN A 46 10.31 12.32 2.87
C ASN A 46 8.97 12.23 3.61
N GLY A 47 7.87 11.96 2.92
CA GLY A 47 6.56 11.78 3.54
C GLY A 47 6.45 10.51 4.36
N TYR A 48 7.18 9.45 3.99
CA TYR A 48 7.34 8.26 4.82
C TYR A 48 8.17 8.56 6.07
N LEU A 49 9.32 9.24 5.93
CA LEU A 49 10.20 9.58 7.06
C LEU A 49 9.47 10.42 8.12
N ASN A 50 8.73 11.42 7.66
CA ASN A 50 7.97 12.33 8.51
C ASN A 50 6.61 11.77 8.94
N MET A 51 6.28 10.53 8.56
CA MET A 51 5.04 9.84 8.89
C MET A 51 3.77 10.69 8.61
N ILE A 52 3.76 11.41 7.48
CA ILE A 52 2.68 12.36 7.13
C ILE A 52 1.29 11.71 7.22
N GLN A 53 1.18 10.42 6.86
CA GLN A 53 -0.01 9.62 7.10
C GLN A 53 0.26 8.60 8.21
N THR A 54 0.04 9.01 9.46
CA THR A 54 0.24 8.18 10.66
C THR A 54 -0.47 6.82 10.55
N ASN A 55 -1.68 6.79 9.98
CA ASN A 55 -2.46 5.58 9.75
C ASN A 55 -1.82 4.58 8.78
N HIS A 56 -0.82 4.98 7.98
CA HIS A 56 -0.06 4.07 7.11
C HIS A 56 1.01 3.29 7.88
N HIS A 57 1.57 3.89 8.93
CA HIS A 57 2.61 3.30 9.74
C HIS A 57 2.03 2.33 10.78
N LEU A 58 2.89 1.46 11.30
CA LEU A 58 2.53 0.63 12.45
C LEU A 58 2.41 1.50 13.71
N HIS A 59 1.62 1.03 14.66
CA HIS A 59 1.44 1.72 15.95
C HIS A 59 2.81 1.86 16.65
N GLY A 60 3.04 3.02 17.28
CA GLY A 60 4.31 3.35 17.93
C GLY A 60 5.28 4.20 17.09
N GLY A 61 4.92 4.57 15.85
CA GLY A 61 5.70 5.53 15.06
C GLY A 61 7.05 5.01 14.60
N VAL A 62 7.18 3.68 14.46
CA VAL A 62 8.44 3.03 14.09
C VAL A 62 8.58 2.97 12.57
N THR A 63 9.66 3.53 12.05
CA THR A 63 10.08 3.42 10.65
C THR A 63 11.05 2.25 10.45
N SER A 64 11.27 1.86 9.21
CA SER A 64 12.20 0.78 8.85
C SER A 64 13.65 1.25 8.96
N ASN A 65 14.54 0.41 9.50
CA ASN A 65 15.98 0.69 9.52
C ASN A 65 16.59 0.85 8.11
N LEU A 66 15.88 0.42 7.06
CA LEU A 66 16.33 0.62 5.67
C LEU A 66 16.44 2.10 5.28
N ILE A 67 15.86 3.02 6.05
CA ILE A 67 16.03 4.47 5.83
C ILE A 67 17.46 4.94 6.10
N GLU A 68 18.26 4.17 6.84
CA GLU A 68 19.66 4.50 7.15
C GLU A 68 20.60 4.23 5.96
N LEU A 69 20.13 3.50 4.94
CA LEU A 69 20.89 3.22 3.74
C LEU A 69 21.01 4.47 2.87
N SER A 70 22.24 4.87 2.56
CA SER A 70 22.52 5.98 1.64
C SER A 70 21.92 5.72 0.25
N ASN A 71 21.31 6.74 -0.35
CA ASN A 71 20.71 6.69 -1.70
C ASN A 71 19.58 5.65 -1.85
N PHE A 72 18.89 5.29 -0.76
CA PHE A 72 17.78 4.34 -0.80
C PHE A 72 16.41 5.03 -0.58
N ASP A 73 15.57 5.05 -1.61
CA ASP A 73 14.19 5.51 -1.49
C ASP A 73 13.26 4.35 -1.10
N ILE A 74 12.87 4.28 0.18
CA ILE A 74 11.97 3.24 0.68
C ILE A 74 10.61 3.13 -0.04
N VAL A 75 10.10 4.20 -0.67
CA VAL A 75 8.84 4.16 -1.44
C VAL A 75 9.10 3.63 -2.84
N GLN A 76 10.20 4.03 -3.48
CA GLN A 76 10.48 3.69 -4.87
C GLN A 76 11.22 2.37 -5.06
N SER A 77 12.15 2.03 -4.17
CA SER A 77 13.03 0.87 -4.28
C SER A 77 12.33 -0.48 -4.15
N PHE A 78 11.10 -0.53 -3.63
CA PHE A 78 10.32 -1.76 -3.57
C PHE A 78 9.32 -1.86 -4.74
N PRO A 79 9.54 -2.76 -5.71
CA PRO A 79 8.61 -2.93 -6.82
C PRO A 79 7.22 -3.40 -6.36
N LEU A 80 6.23 -3.16 -7.22
CA LEU A 80 4.93 -3.79 -7.12
C LEU A 80 4.95 -5.01 -8.03
N ASP A 81 4.65 -6.18 -7.45
CA ASP A 81 4.70 -7.44 -8.18
C ASP A 81 3.46 -7.58 -9.08
N TYR A 82 3.68 -7.46 -10.39
CA TYR A 82 2.64 -7.58 -11.40
C TYR A 82 1.94 -8.94 -11.39
N MET A 83 2.68 -10.03 -11.20
CA MET A 83 2.12 -11.38 -11.22
C MET A 83 1.14 -11.56 -10.05
N HIS A 84 1.54 -11.16 -8.84
CA HIS A 84 0.69 -11.27 -7.67
C HIS A 84 -0.49 -10.29 -7.69
N LEU A 85 -0.27 -9.04 -8.13
CA LEU A 85 -1.31 -8.01 -8.09
C LEU A 85 -2.33 -8.16 -9.22
N VAL A 86 -1.87 -8.31 -10.47
CA VAL A 86 -2.74 -8.30 -11.64
C VAL A 86 -3.10 -9.72 -12.04
N MET A 87 -2.10 -10.54 -12.39
CA MET A 87 -2.36 -11.87 -12.95
C MET A 87 -3.09 -12.80 -11.95
N LEU A 88 -2.77 -12.71 -10.66
CA LEU A 88 -3.45 -13.49 -9.63
C LEU A 88 -4.59 -12.69 -8.98
N GLY A 89 -4.30 -11.47 -8.50
CA GLY A 89 -5.24 -10.68 -7.71
C GLY A 89 -6.45 -10.19 -8.50
N VAL A 90 -6.22 -9.43 -9.57
CA VAL A 90 -7.29 -8.85 -10.40
C VAL A 90 -8.01 -9.93 -11.20
N MET A 91 -7.27 -10.84 -11.86
CA MET A 91 -7.90 -11.88 -12.69
C MET A 91 -8.83 -12.77 -11.88
N ARG A 92 -8.45 -13.18 -10.66
CA ARG A 92 -9.33 -13.98 -9.79
C ARG A 92 -10.63 -13.25 -9.46
N LYS A 93 -10.58 -11.94 -9.24
CA LYS A 93 -11.79 -11.14 -8.99
C LYS A 93 -12.69 -11.05 -10.22
N LEU A 94 -12.10 -10.87 -11.41
CA LEU A 94 -12.85 -10.81 -12.68
C LEU A 94 -13.50 -12.16 -13.00
N LEU A 95 -12.76 -13.28 -12.88
CA LEU A 95 -13.30 -14.62 -13.09
C LEU A 95 -14.46 -14.92 -12.14
N ASN A 96 -14.32 -14.59 -10.86
CA ASN A 96 -15.39 -14.77 -9.88
C ASN A 96 -16.62 -13.90 -10.18
N LEU A 97 -16.45 -12.75 -10.83
CA LEU A 97 -17.56 -11.88 -11.24
C LEU A 97 -18.25 -12.39 -12.52
N TRP A 98 -17.49 -12.98 -13.44
CA TRP A 98 -18.03 -13.45 -14.72
C TRP A 98 -18.71 -14.82 -14.64
N LEU A 99 -18.26 -15.68 -13.73
CA LEU A 99 -18.81 -17.02 -13.54
C LEU A 99 -19.87 -17.09 -12.43
N SER A 100 -20.13 -15.98 -11.73
CA SER A 100 -21.21 -15.82 -10.75
C SER A 100 -22.47 -15.29 -11.41
#